data_AF-A0A8S3CB67-F1
#
_entry.id   AF-A0A8S3CB67-F1
#
_cell.length_a   1.000
_cell.length_b   1.000
_cell.length_c   1.000
_cell.angle_alpha   90.00
_cell.angle_beta   90.00
_cell.angle_gamma   90.00
#
_symmetry.space_group_name_H-M   'P 1'
#
loop_
_entity.id
_entity.type
_entity.pdbx_description
1 polymer ?
#
loop_
_entity_poly.entity_id
_entity_poly.type
_entity_poly.pdbx_seq_one_letter_code
_entity_poly.pdbx_strand_id
1 'polypeptide(L)'
;MSPTRRESGADITSFSPNDEQQPFNPPAHSTSAPTSRIDRRKSSIAAIFDDNHRRGENLIRQSRTSLRRLWDKYDVPYVIGEEIDNANATLCEKTLIICSWCILILFFPFSLFLTLKIVKEYERAVIFRLGRLNHASAHGPGMCFILPCIDTVHLVDIRTVSFDVPPQEVLTRDSVTVAVDAVVYYRILNPTVSIANVENAQDSTHLLAQTSLRNVLGTRLLSELLCDRGSVSNLMRECLDDATDCWGIKVERV
;
A
#
# COMPACT_ATOMS: atom_id res chain seq x y z
N MET A 1 -31.05 -15.03 80.85
CA MET A 1 -30.52 -16.04 79.91
C MET A 1 -29.56 -15.32 78.97
N SER A 2 -28.27 -15.28 79.32
CA SER A 2 -27.09 -14.80 78.55
C SER A 2 -25.91 -14.68 79.53
N PRO A 3 -24.72 -15.23 79.27
CA PRO A 3 -23.55 -15.00 80.11
C PRO A 3 -22.59 -13.98 79.46
N THR A 4 -22.12 -13.01 80.24
CA THR A 4 -21.01 -12.10 79.95
C THR A 4 -19.91 -12.31 80.99
N ARG A 5 -18.72 -12.73 80.54
CA ARG A 5 -17.50 -12.99 81.33
C ARG A 5 -16.35 -13.12 80.32
N ARG A 6 -15.16 -12.53 80.40
CA ARG A 6 -14.39 -11.81 81.43
C ARG A 6 -13.27 -11.09 80.67
N GLU A 7 -12.89 -9.90 81.12
CA GLU A 7 -11.53 -9.38 80.93
C GLU A 7 -10.55 -10.12 81.86
N SER A 8 -9.29 -10.23 81.44
CA SER A 8 -8.13 -10.27 82.36
C SER A 8 -6.87 -9.93 81.57
N GLY A 9 -6.27 -8.78 81.89
CA GLY A 9 -4.86 -8.53 81.61
C GLY A 9 -3.96 -9.28 82.60
N ALA A 10 -2.66 -9.32 82.28
CA ALA A 10 -1.51 -9.28 83.19
C ALA A 10 -0.22 -9.43 82.38
N ASP A 11 0.30 -8.28 81.98
CA ASP A 11 1.65 -7.77 82.18
C ASP A 11 2.77 -8.64 82.84
N ILE A 12 4.01 -8.20 82.56
CA ILE A 12 5.31 -8.40 83.25
C ILE A 12 5.99 -9.79 83.19
N THR A 13 7.15 -9.89 82.51
CA THR A 13 8.48 -9.93 83.15
C THR A 13 9.60 -10.22 82.14
N SER A 14 10.58 -9.31 82.16
CA SER A 14 11.95 -9.42 81.70
C SER A 14 12.65 -10.65 82.29
N PHE A 15 13.56 -11.28 81.53
CA PHE A 15 14.88 -11.75 81.99
C PHE A 15 15.68 -12.27 80.77
N SER A 16 16.74 -11.55 80.39
CA SER A 16 17.95 -12.10 79.73
C SER A 16 18.78 -12.86 80.81
N PRO A 17 19.88 -13.62 80.57
CA PRO A 17 20.76 -13.70 79.40
C PRO A 17 21.34 -15.12 79.16
N ASN A 18 22.47 -15.20 78.44
CA ASN A 18 23.43 -16.30 78.21
C ASN A 18 23.30 -16.93 76.80
N ASP A 19 24.14 -16.48 75.86
CA ASP A 19 25.54 -16.88 75.64
C ASP A 19 25.65 -18.29 75.05
N GLU A 20 25.86 -18.36 73.74
CA GLU A 20 27.02 -19.01 73.10
C GLU A 20 26.78 -19.07 71.59
N GLN A 21 27.44 -18.15 70.86
CA GLN A 21 27.67 -18.30 69.42
C GLN A 21 29.08 -18.86 69.23
N GLN A 22 29.18 -20.11 68.75
CA GLN A 22 30.35 -20.60 68.02
C GLN A 22 29.92 -21.16 66.65
N PRO A 23 30.78 -21.04 65.61
CA PRO A 23 30.36 -21.12 64.21
C PRO A 23 30.49 -22.55 63.66
N PHE A 24 29.56 -22.98 62.80
CA PHE A 24 29.75 -24.18 61.98
C PHE A 24 29.28 -23.93 60.55
N ASN A 25 30.20 -24.19 59.62
CA ASN A 25 30.09 -23.99 58.18
C ASN A 25 29.02 -24.93 57.56
N PRO A 26 28.41 -24.58 56.40
CA PRO A 26 27.18 -25.19 55.89
C PRO A 26 27.45 -26.45 55.05
N PRO A 27 26.41 -27.23 54.74
CA PRO A 27 26.38 -27.94 53.48
C PRO A 27 25.15 -27.59 52.62
N ALA A 28 25.46 -27.21 51.39
CA ALA A 28 24.70 -27.29 50.13
C ALA A 28 23.17 -27.49 50.22
N HIS A 29 22.40 -26.42 49.95
CA HIS A 29 21.03 -26.55 49.51
C HIS A 29 20.97 -26.73 47.98
N SER A 30 20.56 -27.92 47.60
CA SER A 30 20.05 -28.27 46.28
C SER A 30 18.85 -27.41 45.90
N THR A 31 18.85 -27.00 44.64
CA THR A 31 17.77 -26.30 43.93
C THR A 31 16.42 -27.00 44.17
N SER A 32 15.55 -26.39 44.99
CA SER A 32 14.18 -26.84 45.15
C SER A 32 13.31 -26.30 44.00
N ALA A 33 12.59 -27.22 43.36
CA ALA A 33 11.63 -26.93 42.29
C ALA A 33 10.45 -26.06 42.81
N PRO A 34 9.85 -25.20 41.97
CA PRO A 34 8.77 -24.31 42.39
C PRO A 34 7.53 -25.12 42.80
N THR A 35 7.23 -25.08 44.10
CA THR A 35 6.17 -25.85 44.75
C THR A 35 5.00 -24.93 45.09
N SER A 36 4.26 -24.46 44.08
CA SER A 36 2.92 -23.91 44.28
C SER A 36 2.02 -24.11 43.06
N ARG A 37 0.74 -24.45 43.27
CA ARG A 37 -0.27 -24.58 42.19
C ARG A 37 -0.51 -23.25 41.46
N ILE A 38 -0.20 -22.13 42.10
CA ILE A 38 -0.36 -20.77 41.55
C ILE A 38 0.75 -20.48 40.53
N ASP A 39 1.99 -20.90 40.79
CA ASP A 39 3.11 -20.70 39.87
C ASP A 39 2.97 -21.54 38.59
N ARG A 40 2.41 -22.75 38.69
CA ARG A 40 2.08 -23.54 37.48
C ARG A 40 1.04 -22.82 36.62
N ARG A 41 -0.01 -22.24 37.22
CA ARG A 41 -1.02 -21.48 36.46
C ARG A 41 -0.45 -20.21 35.84
N LYS A 42 0.42 -19.47 36.53
CA LYS A 42 1.12 -18.29 35.97
C LYS A 42 2.03 -18.68 34.81
N SER A 43 2.78 -19.78 34.95
CA SER A 43 3.63 -20.31 33.88
C SER A 43 2.82 -20.76 32.66
N SER A 44 1.68 -21.43 32.85
CA SER A 44 0.79 -21.82 31.76
C SER A 44 0.13 -20.62 31.06
N ILE A 45 -0.28 -19.59 31.81
CA ILE A 45 -0.85 -18.36 31.22
C ILE A 45 0.23 -17.57 30.46
N ALA A 46 1.45 -17.48 31.00
CA ALA A 46 2.57 -16.85 30.31
C ALA A 46 2.93 -17.60 29.01
N ALA A 47 2.89 -18.95 29.02
CA ALA A 47 3.12 -19.76 27.83
C ALA A 47 2.03 -19.56 26.76
N ILE A 48 0.76 -19.46 27.16
CA ILE A 48 -0.35 -19.18 26.23
C ILE A 48 -0.25 -17.76 25.66
N PHE A 49 0.15 -16.79 26.48
CA PHE A 49 0.36 -15.40 26.03
C PHE A 49 1.54 -15.30 25.04
N ASP A 50 2.65 -15.99 25.31
CA ASP A 50 3.79 -16.05 24.39
C ASP A 50 3.43 -16.77 23.07
N ASP A 51 2.64 -17.85 23.12
CA ASP A 51 2.17 -18.55 21.91
C ASP A 51 1.26 -17.66 21.05
N ASN A 52 0.31 -16.94 21.67
CA ASN A 52 -0.55 -16.00 20.95
C ASN A 52 0.24 -14.82 20.36
N HIS A 53 1.23 -14.31 21.08
CA HIS A 53 2.09 -13.24 20.58
C HIS A 53 2.95 -13.71 19.40
N ARG A 54 3.54 -14.91 19.48
CA ARG A 54 4.28 -15.53 18.37
C ARG A 54 3.39 -15.85 17.16
N ARG A 55 2.15 -16.31 17.37
CA ARG A 55 1.18 -16.51 16.28
C ARG A 55 0.83 -15.19 15.60
N GLY A 56 0.61 -14.12 16.37
CA GLY A 56 0.41 -12.78 15.83
C GLY A 56 1.60 -12.29 14.99
N GLU A 57 2.83 -12.43 15.51
CA GLU A 57 4.07 -12.13 14.78
C GLU A 57 4.19 -12.92 13.48
N ASN A 58 3.88 -14.22 13.49
CA ASN A 58 3.96 -15.09 12.31
C ASN A 58 2.92 -14.72 11.25
N LEU A 59 1.70 -14.35 11.66
CA LEU A 59 0.65 -13.86 10.75
C LEU A 59 1.01 -12.51 10.12
N ILE A 60 1.63 -11.61 10.89
CA ILE A 60 2.13 -10.32 10.39
C ILE A 60 3.30 -10.54 9.43
N ARG A 61 4.22 -11.49 9.72
CA ARG A 61 5.32 -11.85 8.81
C ARG A 61 4.81 -12.51 7.53
N GLN A 62 3.83 -13.41 7.63
CA GLN A 62 3.19 -14.06 6.48
C GLN A 62 2.42 -13.05 5.61
N SER A 63 1.77 -12.05 6.23
CA SER A 63 1.13 -10.94 5.51
C SER A 63 2.16 -10.00 4.87
N ARG A 64 3.31 -9.75 5.52
CA ARG A 64 4.39 -8.93 4.94
C ARG A 64 5.04 -9.62 3.73
N THR A 65 5.16 -10.95 3.72
CA THR A 65 5.74 -11.67 2.57
C THR A 65 4.77 -11.80 1.42
N SER A 66 3.47 -11.96 1.66
CA SER A 66 2.46 -11.89 0.59
C SER A 66 2.29 -10.48 0.03
N LEU A 67 2.35 -9.44 0.87
CA LEU A 67 2.35 -8.04 0.43
C LEU A 67 3.59 -7.68 -0.39
N ARG A 68 4.77 -8.23 -0.07
CA ARG A 68 5.96 -8.07 -0.92
C ARG A 68 5.79 -8.67 -2.31
N ARG A 69 5.14 -9.83 -2.43
CA ARG A 69 4.84 -10.42 -3.75
C ARG A 69 3.81 -9.61 -4.55
N LEU A 70 2.87 -8.97 -3.86
CA LEU A 70 1.95 -8.02 -4.49
C LEU A 70 2.68 -6.74 -4.93
N TRP A 71 3.62 -6.24 -4.14
CA TRP A 71 4.50 -5.14 -4.53
C TRP A 71 5.41 -5.49 -5.70
N ASP A 72 5.98 -6.71 -5.76
CA ASP A 72 6.72 -7.20 -6.92
C ASP A 72 5.84 -7.30 -8.18
N LYS A 73 4.53 -7.57 -8.02
CA LYS A 73 3.57 -7.54 -9.15
C LYS A 73 3.32 -6.10 -9.64
N TYR A 74 3.41 -5.11 -8.75
CA TYR A 74 3.28 -3.67 -9.05
C TYR A 74 4.59 -3.00 -9.46
N ASP A 75 5.74 -3.65 -9.27
CA ASP A 75 6.99 -3.30 -9.94
C ASP A 75 6.90 -3.75 -11.40
N VAL A 76 6.09 -3.01 -12.18
CA VAL A 76 6.39 -2.84 -13.60
C VAL A 76 7.85 -2.40 -13.62
N PRO A 77 8.76 -3.13 -14.30
CA PRO A 77 10.17 -2.79 -14.28
C PRO A 77 10.26 -1.35 -14.73
N TYR A 78 10.47 -0.48 -13.75
CA TYR A 78 11.01 0.83 -13.94
C TYR A 78 12.24 0.54 -14.76
N VAL A 79 12.22 0.95 -16.03
CA VAL A 79 13.42 0.89 -16.86
C VAL A 79 14.38 1.82 -16.13
N ILE A 80 15.16 1.22 -15.23
CA ILE A 80 16.41 1.75 -14.73
C ILE A 80 17.30 1.76 -15.97
N GLY A 81 17.15 2.75 -16.85
CA GLY A 81 18.28 3.30 -17.57
C GLY A 81 19.09 4.14 -16.59
N GLU A 82 19.65 3.44 -15.61
CA GLU A 82 20.94 3.80 -15.11
C GLU A 82 21.90 3.64 -16.29
N GLU A 83 22.49 4.76 -16.70
CA GLU A 83 23.75 4.85 -17.44
C GLU A 83 23.85 4.35 -18.91
N ILE A 84 22.92 4.69 -19.82
CA ILE A 84 23.19 4.48 -21.28
C ILE A 84 23.18 5.77 -22.13
N ASP A 85 22.72 6.92 -21.64
CA ASP A 85 22.51 8.10 -22.53
C ASP A 85 23.65 9.12 -22.65
N ASN A 86 24.78 8.94 -21.96
CA ASN A 86 25.95 9.78 -22.25
C ASN A 86 26.76 9.29 -23.45
N ALA A 87 26.53 8.05 -23.91
CA ALA A 87 27.33 7.43 -24.97
C ALA A 87 26.77 7.66 -26.40
N ASN A 88 25.45 7.75 -26.59
CA ASN A 88 24.83 7.72 -27.93
C ASN A 88 23.90 8.90 -28.28
N ALA A 89 23.78 9.93 -27.44
CA ALA A 89 23.02 11.12 -27.82
C ALA A 89 23.63 11.74 -29.09
N THR A 90 22.82 11.79 -30.16
CA THR A 90 23.27 12.29 -31.46
C THR A 90 23.78 13.73 -31.35
N LEU A 91 24.80 14.09 -32.13
CA LEU A 91 25.33 15.46 -32.15
C LEU A 91 24.23 16.50 -32.37
N CYS A 92 23.21 16.15 -33.16
CA CYS A 92 22.02 16.97 -33.39
C CYS A 92 21.26 17.29 -32.09
N GLU A 93 20.94 16.27 -31.29
CA GLU A 93 20.26 16.44 -29.99
C GLU A 93 21.04 17.40 -29.07
N LYS A 94 22.36 17.20 -28.97
CA LYS A 94 23.23 18.08 -28.16
C LYS A 94 23.23 19.52 -28.70
N THR A 95 23.29 19.71 -30.02
CA THR A 95 23.25 21.06 -30.62
C THR A 95 21.92 21.78 -30.40
N LEU A 96 20.79 21.06 -30.43
CA LEU A 96 19.47 21.64 -30.17
C LEU A 96 19.33 22.07 -28.71
N ILE A 97 19.80 21.25 -27.78
CA ILE A 97 19.81 21.58 -26.35
C ILE A 97 20.65 22.84 -26.11
N ILE A 98 21.86 22.90 -26.67
CA ILE A 98 22.73 24.09 -26.54
C ILE A 98 22.06 25.33 -27.14
N CYS A 99 21.43 25.22 -28.31
CA CYS A 99 20.71 26.32 -28.94
C CYS A 99 19.56 26.85 -28.07
N SER A 100 18.75 25.94 -27.48
CA SER A 100 17.68 26.31 -26.55
C SER A 100 18.23 27.04 -25.32
N TRP A 101 19.33 26.57 -24.73
CA TRP A 101 19.99 27.25 -23.61
C TRP A 101 20.54 28.64 -24.00
N CYS A 102 21.11 28.78 -25.20
CA CYS A 102 21.56 30.09 -25.71
C CYS A 102 20.39 31.07 -25.86
N ILE A 103 19.23 30.62 -26.33
CA ILE A 103 18.01 31.43 -26.42
C ILE A 103 17.50 31.81 -25.02
N LEU A 104 17.47 30.87 -24.08
CA LEU A 104 17.09 31.15 -22.68
C LEU A 104 17.94 32.27 -22.07
N ILE A 105 19.26 32.23 -22.29
CA ILE A 105 20.21 33.24 -21.79
C ILE A 105 20.04 34.59 -22.50
N LEU A 106 19.79 34.58 -23.81
CA LEU A 106 19.60 35.80 -24.59
C LEU A 106 18.34 36.58 -24.15
N PHE A 107 17.27 35.87 -23.77
CA PHE A 107 15.98 36.44 -23.36
C PHE A 107 15.76 36.43 -21.84
N PHE A 108 16.85 36.51 -21.07
CA PHE A 108 16.94 36.18 -19.64
C PHE A 108 15.79 36.66 -18.71
N PRO A 109 15.21 37.88 -18.80
CA PRO A 109 14.09 38.21 -17.91
C PRO A 109 12.75 37.60 -18.37
N PHE A 110 12.52 37.51 -19.68
CA PHE A 110 11.23 37.03 -20.23
C PHE A 110 11.14 35.50 -20.16
N SER A 111 12.26 34.83 -20.39
CA SER A 111 12.29 33.38 -20.47
C SER A 111 11.99 32.68 -19.15
N LEU A 112 12.38 33.29 -18.02
CA LEU A 112 12.18 32.72 -16.69
C LEU A 112 10.69 32.52 -16.36
N PHE A 113 9.82 33.41 -16.83
CA PHE A 113 8.37 33.25 -16.69
C PHE A 113 7.80 32.11 -17.54
N LEU A 114 8.43 31.80 -18.68
CA LEU A 114 7.96 30.76 -19.60
C LEU A 114 8.38 29.35 -19.16
N THR A 115 9.54 29.25 -18.50
CA THR A 115 10.19 27.99 -18.14
C THR A 115 9.73 27.44 -16.79
N LEU A 116 9.22 28.32 -15.91
CA LEU A 116 8.69 27.93 -14.61
C LEU A 116 7.22 27.50 -14.73
N LYS A 117 6.96 26.20 -14.54
CA LYS A 117 5.60 25.66 -14.44
C LYS A 117 5.39 25.07 -13.05
N ILE A 118 4.31 25.48 -12.40
CA ILE A 118 3.92 24.96 -11.09
C ILE A 118 3.01 23.75 -11.30
N VAL A 119 3.42 22.61 -10.75
CA VAL A 119 2.67 21.35 -10.74
C VAL A 119 1.98 21.22 -9.39
N LYS A 120 0.68 20.89 -9.40
CA LYS A 120 -0.10 20.76 -8.18
C LYS A 120 0.25 19.47 -7.43
N GLU A 121 -0.03 19.41 -6.13
CA GLU A 121 0.29 18.25 -5.27
C GLU A 121 -0.27 16.92 -5.79
N TYR A 122 -1.46 16.99 -6.36
CA TYR A 122 -2.22 15.86 -6.88
C TYR A 122 -2.00 15.59 -8.36
N GLU A 123 -1.12 16.36 -9.00
CA GLU A 123 -0.74 16.16 -10.39
C GLU A 123 0.70 15.66 -10.43
N ARG A 124 1.01 14.86 -11.45
CA ARG A 124 2.36 14.42 -11.78
C ARG A 124 2.70 14.87 -13.18
N ALA A 125 3.87 15.47 -13.35
CA ALA A 125 4.34 15.95 -14.64
C ALA A 125 5.23 14.90 -15.30
N VAL A 126 4.81 14.41 -16.46
CA VAL A 126 5.62 13.54 -17.33
C VAL A 126 6.18 14.41 -18.45
N ILE A 127 7.51 14.46 -18.52
CA ILE A 127 8.23 15.34 -19.45
C ILE A 127 8.86 14.48 -20.55
N PHE A 128 8.53 14.80 -21.79
CA PHE A 128 9.16 14.23 -22.97
C PHE A 128 10.10 15.25 -23.57
N ARG A 129 11.35 14.87 -23.79
CA ARG A 129 12.36 15.71 -24.45
C ARG A 129 12.64 15.14 -25.82
N LEU A 130 12.35 15.89 -26.88
CA LEU A 130 12.54 15.44 -28.27
C LEU A 130 11.87 14.08 -28.56
N GLY A 131 10.72 13.80 -27.94
CA GLY A 131 10.01 12.53 -28.08
C GLY A 131 10.62 11.37 -27.30
N ARG A 132 11.74 11.57 -26.59
CA ARG A 132 12.28 10.62 -25.62
C ARG A 132 11.67 10.91 -24.26
N LEU A 133 11.22 9.86 -23.59
CA LEU A 133 10.81 9.97 -22.20
C LEU A 133 12.05 10.34 -21.38
N ASN A 134 12.05 11.51 -20.73
CA ASN A 134 13.16 11.87 -19.86
C ASN A 134 13.20 10.86 -18.69
N HIS A 135 14.40 10.38 -18.40
CA HIS A 135 14.68 9.32 -17.44
C HIS A 135 14.33 9.67 -15.97
N ALA A 136 13.97 10.93 -15.72
CA ALA A 136 13.40 11.34 -14.45
C ALA A 136 11.95 10.82 -14.39
N SER A 137 11.71 9.84 -13.53
CA SER A 137 10.38 9.47 -13.05
C SER A 137 9.49 10.70 -12.91
N ALA A 138 8.20 10.54 -13.22
CA ALA A 138 7.21 11.62 -13.19
C ALA A 138 7.48 12.60 -12.05
N HIS A 139 7.76 13.85 -12.42
CA HIS A 139 8.27 14.82 -11.48
C HIS A 139 7.26 14.99 -10.35
N GLY A 140 7.79 14.95 -9.13
CA GLY A 140 7.05 15.23 -7.92
C GLY A 140 6.43 16.63 -7.94
N PRO A 141 5.56 16.92 -6.97
CA PRO A 141 4.81 18.16 -6.96
C PRO A 141 5.74 19.35 -6.67
N GLY A 142 5.37 20.54 -7.16
CA GLY A 142 6.15 21.76 -6.98
C GLY A 142 6.56 22.43 -8.28
N MET A 143 7.68 23.15 -8.22
CA MET A 143 8.18 23.95 -9.34
C MET A 143 9.00 23.08 -10.29
N CYS A 144 8.50 22.91 -11.51
CA CYS A 144 9.15 22.17 -12.57
C CYS A 144 9.74 23.15 -13.59
N PHE A 145 11.01 22.93 -13.94
CA PHE A 145 11.72 23.72 -14.95
C PHE A 145 11.63 23.01 -16.30
N ILE A 146 11.01 23.65 -17.28
CA ILE A 146 10.69 23.04 -18.57
C ILE A 146 11.31 23.87 -19.68
N LEU A 147 12.17 23.26 -20.50
CA LEU A 147 12.78 24.00 -21.59
C LEU A 147 11.75 24.35 -22.67
N PRO A 148 11.51 25.65 -22.94
CA PRO A 148 10.66 26.06 -24.03
C PRO A 148 11.26 25.55 -25.34
N CYS A 149 10.39 25.03 -26.22
CA CYS A 149 10.67 24.45 -27.55
C CYS A 149 11.10 22.98 -27.63
N ILE A 150 11.65 22.39 -26.56
CA ILE A 150 12.18 21.01 -26.61
C ILE A 150 11.37 20.04 -25.74
N ASP A 151 10.92 20.53 -24.58
CA ASP A 151 10.25 19.70 -23.60
C ASP A 151 8.72 19.80 -23.76
N THR A 152 8.06 18.65 -23.94
CA THR A 152 6.59 18.51 -23.91
C THR A 152 6.18 17.97 -22.55
N VAL A 153 5.24 18.62 -21.88
CA VAL A 153 4.80 18.22 -20.54
C VAL A 153 3.35 17.80 -20.53
N HIS A 154 3.11 16.59 -20.03
CA HIS A 154 1.79 16.05 -19.76
C HIS A 154 1.57 16.00 -18.25
N LEU A 155 0.46 16.58 -17.80
CA LEU A 155 0.05 16.54 -16.40
C LEU A 155 -0.99 15.44 -16.23
N VAL A 156 -0.77 14.54 -15.29
CA VAL A 156 -1.68 13.43 -14.98
C VAL A 156 -2.14 13.56 -13.54
N ASP A 157 -3.45 13.47 -13.32
CA ASP A 157 -4.03 13.44 -11.98
C ASP A 157 -3.88 12.03 -11.38
N ILE A 158 -3.35 11.94 -10.16
CA ILE A 158 -3.16 10.68 -9.42
C ILE A 158 -4.32 10.37 -8.46
N ARG A 159 -5.34 11.23 -8.41
CA ARG A 159 -6.53 11.01 -7.58
C ARG A 159 -7.39 9.87 -8.11
N THR A 160 -8.20 9.31 -7.21
CA THR A 160 -9.27 8.41 -7.59
C THR A 160 -10.31 9.16 -8.40
N VAL A 161 -10.54 8.68 -9.62
CA VAL A 161 -11.58 9.15 -10.52
C VAL A 161 -12.58 8.02 -10.73
N SER A 162 -13.83 8.40 -10.96
CA SER A 162 -14.92 7.47 -11.26
C SER A 162 -15.44 7.71 -12.65
N PHE A 163 -15.84 6.63 -13.32
CA PHE A 163 -16.57 6.72 -14.57
C PHE A 163 -17.72 5.71 -14.60
N ASP A 164 -18.76 6.08 -15.33
CA ASP A 164 -19.95 5.25 -15.50
C ASP A 164 -19.81 4.35 -16.72
N VAL A 165 -20.06 3.06 -16.53
CA VAL A 165 -20.18 2.09 -17.61
C VAL A 165 -21.61 2.15 -18.11
N PRO A 166 -21.85 2.43 -19.41
CA PRO A 166 -23.20 2.52 -19.95
C PRO A 166 -23.95 1.19 -19.77
N PRO A 167 -25.29 1.22 -19.55
CA PRO A 167 -26.09 0.03 -19.35
C PRO A 167 -25.87 -1.01 -20.46
N GLN A 168 -25.63 -2.27 -20.06
CA GLN A 168 -25.44 -3.39 -20.97
C GLN A 168 -26.61 -4.36 -20.88
N GLU A 169 -27.23 -4.68 -22.02
CA GLU A 169 -28.22 -5.75 -22.12
C GLU A 169 -27.52 -7.07 -22.45
N VAL A 170 -27.63 -8.05 -21.53
CA VAL A 170 -26.91 -9.33 -21.63
C VAL A 170 -27.82 -10.47 -21.21
N LEU A 171 -27.66 -11.62 -21.87
CA LEU A 171 -28.30 -12.87 -21.48
C LEU A 171 -27.45 -13.55 -20.39
N THR A 172 -28.05 -13.80 -19.23
CA THR A 172 -27.41 -14.53 -18.13
C THR A 172 -27.31 -16.02 -18.44
N ARG A 173 -26.60 -16.78 -17.60
CA ARG A 173 -26.42 -18.23 -17.75
C ARG A 173 -27.74 -19.02 -17.76
N ASP A 174 -28.77 -18.50 -17.12
CA ASP A 174 -30.13 -19.04 -17.05
C ASP A 174 -31.07 -18.50 -18.14
N SER A 175 -30.52 -17.90 -19.20
CA SER A 175 -31.26 -17.41 -20.36
C SER A 175 -32.27 -16.30 -20.03
N VAL A 176 -31.96 -15.48 -19.02
CA VAL A 176 -32.75 -14.28 -18.69
C VAL A 176 -32.03 -13.04 -19.20
N THR A 177 -32.76 -12.15 -19.86
CA THR A 177 -32.22 -10.86 -20.29
C THR A 177 -32.19 -9.90 -19.12
N VAL A 178 -31.01 -9.37 -18.79
CA VAL A 178 -30.83 -8.34 -17.76
C VAL A 178 -30.16 -7.11 -18.35
N ALA A 179 -30.54 -5.94 -17.86
CA ALA A 179 -29.87 -4.68 -18.13
C ALA A 179 -29.17 -4.21 -16.85
N VAL A 180 -27.85 -4.09 -16.89
CA VAL A 180 -27.04 -3.71 -15.71
C VAL A 180 -26.06 -2.61 -16.07
N ASP A 181 -25.92 -1.64 -15.18
CA ASP A 181 -24.92 -0.58 -15.18
C ASP A 181 -23.91 -0.77 -14.04
N ALA A 182 -22.78 -0.08 -14.13
CA ALA A 182 -21.73 -0.15 -13.12
C ALA A 182 -20.93 1.15 -13.06
N VAL A 183 -20.29 1.42 -11.91
CA VAL A 183 -19.43 2.60 -11.71
C VAL A 183 -18.06 2.12 -11.24
N VAL A 184 -17.03 2.40 -12.02
CA VAL A 184 -15.67 1.95 -11.71
C VAL A 184 -14.87 3.11 -11.11
N TYR A 185 -14.24 2.84 -9.97
CA TYR A 185 -13.34 3.75 -9.27
C TYR A 185 -11.91 3.29 -9.49
N TYR A 186 -11.10 4.14 -10.12
CA TYR A 186 -9.70 3.83 -10.40
C TYR A 186 -8.82 5.03 -10.11
N ARG A 187 -7.52 4.79 -9.94
CA ARG A 187 -6.51 5.83 -9.90
C ARG A 187 -5.27 5.42 -10.67
N ILE A 188 -4.54 6.40 -11.17
CA ILE A 188 -3.29 6.16 -11.88
C ILE A 188 -2.16 6.03 -10.83
N LEU A 189 -1.52 4.86 -10.77
CA LEU A 189 -0.37 4.64 -9.89
C LEU A 189 0.91 5.15 -10.55
N ASN A 190 1.07 4.84 -11.84
CA ASN A 190 2.26 5.20 -12.59
C ASN A 190 1.87 6.04 -13.82
N PRO A 191 1.99 7.38 -13.73
CA PRO A 191 1.61 8.28 -14.83
C PRO A 191 2.53 8.16 -16.04
N THR A 192 3.79 7.78 -15.83
CA THR A 192 4.74 7.54 -16.93
C THR A 192 4.29 6.36 -17.79
N VAL A 193 3.96 5.23 -17.15
CA VAL A 193 3.47 4.02 -17.82
C VAL A 193 2.11 4.27 -18.48
N SER A 194 1.22 5.00 -17.81
CA SER A 194 -0.12 5.31 -18.34
C SER A 194 -0.10 6.12 -19.64
N ILE A 195 0.90 6.97 -19.86
CA ILE A 195 1.05 7.73 -21.12
C ILE A 195 1.85 6.92 -22.15
N ALA A 196 2.84 6.16 -21.71
CA ALA A 196 3.74 5.46 -22.62
C ALA A 196 3.12 4.20 -23.24
N ASN A 197 2.30 3.47 -22.50
CA ASN A 197 1.83 2.14 -22.91
C ASN A 197 0.51 2.16 -23.69
N VAL A 198 -0.31 3.21 -23.55
CA VAL A 198 -1.61 3.33 -24.20
C VAL A 198 -1.85 4.78 -24.63
N GLU A 199 -2.42 4.97 -25.83
CA GLU A 199 -2.76 6.29 -26.38
C GLU A 199 -3.76 7.04 -25.50
N ASN A 200 -4.88 6.39 -25.15
CA ASN A 200 -5.82 6.88 -24.13
C ASN A 200 -6.19 5.79 -23.13
N ALA A 201 -5.57 5.86 -21.96
CA ALA A 201 -5.77 4.94 -20.85
C ALA A 201 -7.21 4.95 -20.31
N GLN A 202 -7.87 6.11 -20.32
CA GLN A 202 -9.23 6.26 -19.80
C GLN A 202 -10.25 5.55 -20.70
N ASP A 203 -10.18 5.82 -22.01
CA ASP A 203 -11.09 5.23 -23.00
C ASP A 203 -10.90 3.71 -23.10
N SER A 204 -9.64 3.25 -23.11
CA SER A 204 -9.33 1.82 -23.14
C SER A 204 -9.87 1.09 -21.91
N THR A 205 -9.78 1.73 -20.73
CA THR A 205 -10.36 1.21 -19.49
C THR A 205 -11.89 1.19 -19.54
N HIS A 206 -12.53 2.17 -20.18
CA HIS A 206 -13.99 2.19 -20.36
C HIS A 206 -14.48 1.01 -21.20
N LEU A 207 -13.83 0.76 -22.34
CA LEU A 207 -14.16 -0.35 -23.23
C LEU A 207 -13.92 -1.71 -22.56
N LEU A 208 -12.82 -1.82 -21.82
CA LEU A 208 -12.48 -3.01 -21.05
C LEU A 208 -13.53 -3.26 -19.95
N ALA A 209 -13.95 -2.22 -19.23
CA ALA A 209 -15.01 -2.32 -18.23
C ALA A 209 -16.34 -2.80 -18.81
N GLN A 210 -16.75 -2.31 -19.99
CA GLN A 210 -17.95 -2.78 -20.68
C GLN A 210 -17.85 -4.26 -21.06
N THR A 211 -16.70 -4.67 -21.60
CA THR A 211 -16.47 -6.04 -22.06
C THR A 211 -16.41 -7.01 -20.87
N SER A 212 -15.71 -6.64 -19.80
CA SER A 212 -15.64 -7.42 -18.57
C SER A 212 -17.00 -7.53 -17.88
N LEU A 213 -17.78 -6.44 -17.82
CA LEU A 213 -19.15 -6.49 -17.29
C LEU A 213 -19.99 -7.49 -18.08
N ARG A 214 -19.98 -7.41 -19.41
CA ARG A 214 -20.72 -8.34 -20.28
C ARG A 214 -20.29 -9.79 -20.06
N ASN A 215 -18.99 -10.04 -19.97
CA ASN A 215 -18.46 -11.39 -19.74
C ASN A 215 -18.85 -11.96 -18.37
N VAL A 216 -18.72 -11.17 -17.30
CA VAL A 216 -19.08 -11.61 -15.95
C VAL A 216 -20.58 -11.90 -15.86
N LEU A 217 -21.43 -11.00 -16.35
CA LEU A 217 -22.88 -11.19 -16.33
C LEU A 217 -23.33 -12.44 -17.10
N GLY A 218 -22.72 -12.73 -18.25
CA GLY A 218 -23.05 -13.92 -19.05
C GLY A 218 -22.67 -15.25 -18.40
N THR A 219 -21.69 -15.26 -17.49
CA THR A 219 -21.26 -16.49 -16.80
C THR A 219 -22.03 -16.78 -15.51
N ARG A 220 -22.82 -15.81 -15.03
CA ARG A 220 -23.52 -15.84 -13.74
C ARG A 220 -25.02 -16.07 -13.90
N LEU A 221 -25.63 -16.64 -12.86
CA LEU A 221 -27.07 -16.83 -12.76
C LEU A 221 -27.74 -15.54 -12.27
N LEU A 222 -28.98 -15.27 -12.67
CA LEU A 222 -29.71 -14.09 -12.18
C LEU A 222 -29.79 -14.02 -10.65
N SER A 223 -30.00 -15.17 -9.99
CA SER A 223 -30.08 -15.25 -8.53
C SER A 223 -28.78 -14.82 -7.84
N GLU A 224 -27.62 -15.15 -8.41
CA GLU A 224 -26.32 -14.71 -7.90
C GLU A 224 -26.14 -13.20 -8.07
N LEU A 225 -26.57 -12.65 -9.21
CA LEU A 225 -26.49 -11.20 -9.46
C LEU A 225 -27.35 -10.38 -8.49
N LEU A 226 -28.47 -10.93 -8.03
CA LEU A 226 -29.39 -10.28 -7.09
C LEU A 226 -28.99 -10.48 -5.61
N CYS A 227 -28.60 -11.70 -5.23
CA CYS A 227 -28.31 -12.04 -3.83
C CYS A 227 -26.85 -11.78 -3.44
N ASP A 228 -25.91 -11.90 -4.38
CA ASP A 228 -24.46 -11.84 -4.11
C ASP A 228 -23.74 -10.82 -5.01
N ARG A 229 -24.29 -9.60 -5.06
CA ARG A 229 -23.70 -8.48 -5.78
C ARG A 229 -22.24 -8.20 -5.36
N GLY A 230 -21.91 -8.46 -4.09
CA GLY A 230 -20.56 -8.25 -3.55
C GLY A 230 -19.51 -9.15 -4.19
N SER A 231 -19.81 -10.44 -4.35
CA SER A 231 -18.94 -11.39 -5.06
C SER A 231 -18.74 -11.02 -6.53
N VAL A 232 -19.82 -10.61 -7.21
CA VAL A 232 -19.78 -10.19 -8.61
C VAL A 232 -18.92 -8.93 -8.79
N SER A 233 -19.11 -7.92 -7.93
CA SER A 233 -18.28 -6.70 -7.92
C SER A 233 -16.81 -7.02 -7.68
N ASN A 234 -16.50 -7.90 -6.72
CA ASN A 234 -15.11 -8.30 -6.44
C ASN A 234 -14.45 -9.02 -7.60
N LEU A 235 -15.17 -9.95 -8.25
CA LEU A 235 -14.67 -10.67 -9.42
C LEU A 235 -14.41 -9.70 -10.59
N MET A 236 -15.32 -8.76 -10.83
CA MET A 236 -15.16 -7.75 -11.87
C MET A 236 -13.99 -6.82 -11.57
N ARG A 237 -13.82 -6.41 -10.30
CA ARG A 237 -12.66 -5.64 -9.84
C ARG A 237 -11.36 -6.39 -10.13
N GLU A 238 -11.26 -7.67 -9.77
CA GLU A 238 -10.05 -8.47 -10.01
C GLU A 238 -9.72 -8.62 -11.49
N CYS A 239 -10.73 -8.91 -12.32
CA CYS A 239 -10.55 -9.03 -13.76
C CYS A 239 -10.10 -7.72 -14.41
N LEU A 240 -10.64 -6.58 -13.96
CA LEU A 240 -10.25 -5.27 -14.47
C LEU A 240 -8.85 -4.88 -13.98
N ASP A 241 -8.58 -5.04 -12.69
CA ASP A 241 -7.29 -4.72 -12.06
C ASP A 241 -6.15 -5.44 -12.77
N ASP A 242 -6.26 -6.75 -12.99
CA ASP A 242 -5.23 -7.57 -13.65
C ASP A 242 -4.93 -7.13 -15.09
N ALA A 243 -5.96 -6.74 -15.84
CA ALA A 243 -5.80 -6.24 -17.20
C ALA A 243 -5.27 -4.80 -17.24
N THR A 244 -5.66 -3.94 -16.29
CA THR A 244 -5.25 -2.53 -16.24
C THR A 244 -3.89 -2.30 -15.58
N ASP A 245 -3.35 -3.29 -14.86
CA ASP A 245 -2.02 -3.23 -14.22
C ASP A 245 -0.92 -2.85 -15.24
N CYS A 246 -0.99 -3.39 -16.47
CA CYS A 246 -0.03 -3.08 -17.55
C CYS A 246 -0.08 -1.63 -18.06
N TRP A 247 -1.16 -0.90 -17.76
CA TRP A 247 -1.33 0.52 -18.10
C TRP A 247 -0.98 1.43 -16.92
N GLY A 248 -0.54 0.89 -15.78
CA GLY A 248 -0.21 1.67 -14.58
C GLY A 248 -1.45 2.24 -13.87
N ILE A 249 -2.62 1.64 -14.10
CA ILE A 249 -3.89 1.99 -13.48
C ILE A 249 -4.21 0.97 -12.39
N LYS A 250 -4.75 1.44 -11.27
CA LYS A 250 -5.24 0.60 -10.18
C LYS A 250 -6.74 0.77 -10.01
N VAL A 251 -7.47 -0.34 -10.02
CA VAL A 251 -8.91 -0.33 -9.76
C VAL A 251 -9.16 -0.52 -8.27
N GLU A 252 -9.83 0.45 -7.65
CA GLU A 252 -10.12 0.46 -6.22
C GLU A 252 -11.46 -0.22 -5.92
N ARG A 253 -12.49 0.04 -6.73
CA ARG A 253 -13.84 -0.48 -6.53
C ARG A 253 -14.66 -0.50 -7.82
N VAL A 254 -15.63 -1.42 -7.89
CA VAL A 254 -16.66 -1.53 -8.93
C VAL A 254 -18.04 -1.63 -8.28
#